data_AF-A0A423JJE2-F1
#
_entry.id   AF-A0A423JJE2-F1
#
_cell.length_a   1.000
_cell.length_b   1.000
_cell.length_c   1.000
_cell.angle_alpha   90.00
_cell.angle_beta   90.00
_cell.angle_gamma   90.00
#
_symmetry.space_group_name_H-M   'P 1'
#
loop_
_entity.id
_entity.type
_entity.pdbx_description
1 polymer ?
#
loop_
_entity_poly.entity_id
_entity_poly.type
_entity_poly.pdbx_seq_one_letter_code
_entity_poly.pdbx_strand_id
1 'polypeptide(L)'
;MNAALTPIIGQQGVVALYRRSLHLCASTHPRLAGTYDSVQAALDLIALNSVLVEQSEVDALFFGEVLLTTFYELLTTLIGPSLTARLLRGVWEPSLSDTPSQENSP
;
A
#
# COMPACT_ATOMS: atom_id res chain seq x y z
N MET A 1 8.68 -0.47 0.72
CA MET A 1 8.12 -0.12 -0.60
C MET A 1 8.80 1.09 -1.25
N ASN A 2 8.92 2.24 -0.57
CA ASN A 2 9.45 3.47 -1.16
C ASN A 2 10.90 3.34 -1.71
N ALA A 3 11.79 2.67 -0.98
CA ALA A 3 13.18 2.44 -1.37
C ALA A 3 13.36 1.56 -2.61
N ALA A 4 12.41 0.65 -2.89
CA ALA A 4 12.46 -0.23 -4.06
C ALA A 4 11.88 0.43 -5.31
N LEU A 5 10.91 1.34 -5.15
CA LEU A 5 10.22 1.99 -6.26
C LEU A 5 10.90 3.29 -6.70
N THR A 6 11.50 4.04 -5.78
CA THR A 6 12.18 5.31 -6.06
C THR A 6 13.24 5.19 -7.16
N PRO A 7 14.10 4.14 -7.21
CA PRO A 7 15.07 3.98 -8.28
C PRO A 7 14.47 3.70 -9.67
N ILE A 8 13.21 3.27 -9.75
CA ILE A 8 12.57 2.81 -10.99
C ILE A 8 11.69 3.91 -11.58
N ILE A 9 10.88 4.55 -10.74
CA ILE A 9 9.87 5.55 -11.18
C ILE A 9 10.13 6.94 -10.60
N GLY A 10 11.19 7.11 -9.79
CA GLY A 10 11.49 8.36 -9.09
C GLY A 10 10.56 8.62 -7.90
N GLN A 11 11.01 9.46 -6.96
CA GLN A 11 10.23 9.80 -5.76
C GLN A 11 8.87 10.44 -6.12
N GLN A 12 8.85 11.32 -7.12
CA GLN A 12 7.61 11.94 -7.60
C GLN A 12 6.69 10.91 -8.28
N GLY A 13 7.25 9.90 -8.95
CA GLY A 13 6.47 8.79 -9.51
C GLY A 13 5.82 7.95 -8.42
N VAL A 14 6.50 7.68 -7.30
CA VAL A 14 5.90 6.96 -6.17
C VAL A 14 4.75 7.76 -5.56
N VAL A 15 4.94 9.07 -5.36
CA VAL A 15 3.88 9.96 -4.85
C VAL A 15 2.69 10.01 -5.81
N ALA A 16 2.94 10.15 -7.11
CA ALA A 16 1.90 10.19 -8.13
C ALA A 16 1.13 8.88 -8.23
N LEU A 17 1.83 7.74 -8.17
CA LEU A 17 1.22 6.41 -8.16
C LEU A 17 0.30 6.24 -6.95
N TYR A 18 0.77 6.59 -5.76
CA TYR A 18 -0.02 6.50 -4.53
C TYR A 18 -1.27 7.39 -4.57
N ARG A 19 -1.13 8.65 -5.02
CA ARG A 19 -2.28 9.57 -5.23
C ARG A 19 -3.29 9.00 -6.21
N ARG A 20 -2.81 8.44 -7.32
CA ARG A 20 -3.67 7.85 -8.35
C ARG A 20 -4.43 6.64 -7.81
N SER A 21 -3.78 5.79 -7.02
CA SER A 21 -4.43 4.66 -6.35
C SER A 21 -5.56 5.12 -5.44
N LEU A 22 -5.30 6.07 -4.53
CA LEU A 22 -6.32 6.60 -3.62
C LEU A 22 -7.50 7.21 -4.37
N HIS A 23 -7.22 8.02 -5.39
CA HIS A 23 -8.25 8.66 -6.19
C HIS A 23 -9.16 7.65 -6.90
N LEU A 24 -8.58 6.59 -7.49
CA LEU A 24 -9.36 5.53 -8.13
C LEU A 24 -10.20 4.75 -7.13
N CYS A 25 -9.65 4.44 -5.96
CA CYS A 25 -10.38 3.73 -4.92
C CYS A 25 -11.58 4.55 -4.42
N ALA A 26 -11.39 5.85 -4.18
CA ALA A 26 -12.45 6.78 -3.80
C ALA A 26 -13.56 6.87 -4.84
N SER A 27 -13.19 6.91 -6.13
CA SER A 27 -14.16 6.98 -7.23
C SER A 27 -14.98 5.70 -7.40
N THR A 28 -14.39 4.55 -7.07
CA THR A 28 -15.01 3.23 -7.27
C THR A 28 -15.83 2.79 -6.06
N HIS A 29 -15.51 3.30 -4.86
CA HIS A 29 -16.14 2.89 -3.60
C HIS A 29 -16.66 4.09 -2.81
N PRO A 30 -17.87 4.60 -3.13
CA PRO A 30 -18.47 5.75 -2.46
C PRO A 30 -18.60 5.59 -0.95
N ARG A 31 -18.79 4.34 -0.48
CA ARG A 31 -18.87 3.98 0.95
C ARG A 31 -17.60 4.34 1.73
N LEU A 32 -16.45 4.39 1.05
CA LEU A 32 -15.14 4.69 1.64
C LEU A 32 -14.60 6.06 1.21
N ALA A 33 -15.37 6.86 0.46
CA ALA A 33 -14.88 8.11 -0.12
C ALA A 33 -14.38 9.10 0.95
N GLY A 34 -15.08 9.22 2.09
CA GLY A 34 -14.63 10.07 3.21
C GLY A 34 -13.32 9.61 3.83
N THR A 35 -13.10 8.29 3.86
CA THR A 35 -11.86 7.63 4.32
C THR A 35 -10.70 7.90 3.37
N TYR A 36 -10.95 7.93 2.05
CA TYR A 36 -9.91 8.25 1.07
C TYR A 36 -9.55 9.74 1.04
N ASP A 37 -10.52 10.63 1.25
CA ASP A 37 -10.30 12.08 1.19
C ASP A 37 -9.39 12.57 2.34
N SER A 38 -9.59 12.02 3.55
CA SER A 38 -8.73 12.30 4.71
C SER A 38 -7.29 11.83 4.50
N VAL A 39 -7.11 10.64 3.91
CA VAL A 39 -5.79 10.05 3.62
C VAL A 39 -5.08 10.77 2.48
N GLN A 40 -5.82 11.17 1.44
CA GLN A 40 -5.29 11.91 0.30
C GLN A 40 -4.78 13.30 0.71
N ALA A 41 -5.47 13.97 1.65
CA ALA A 41 -5.08 15.27 2.16
C ALA A 41 -3.74 15.21 2.94
N ALA A 42 -3.52 14.15 3.71
CA ALA A 42 -2.31 14.01 4.51
C ALA A 42 -1.11 13.46 3.71
N LEU A 43 -1.36 12.68 2.65
CA LEU A 43 -0.32 11.97 1.88
C LEU A 43 0.70 11.23 2.77
N ASP A 44 0.23 10.76 3.92
CA ASP A 44 1.06 10.21 4.98
C ASP A 44 0.56 8.82 5.32
N LEU A 45 1.48 7.86 5.35
CA LEU A 45 1.21 6.49 5.79
C LEU A 45 0.78 6.47 7.26
N ILE A 46 1.20 7.46 8.05
CA ILE A 46 0.76 7.63 9.45
C ILE A 46 -0.72 8.01 9.47
N ALA A 47 -1.13 8.98 8.66
CA ALA A 47 -2.54 9.36 8.56
C ALA A 47 -3.40 8.21 8.02
N LEU A 48 -2.88 7.43 7.06
CA LEU A 48 -3.55 6.20 6.62
C LEU A 48 -3.78 5.23 7.78
N ASN A 49 -2.76 5.02 8.61
CA ASN A 49 -2.86 4.11 9.75
C ASN A 49 -3.88 4.60 10.77
N SER A 50 -3.86 5.90 11.11
CA SER A 50 -4.86 6.51 12.00
C SER A 50 -6.29 6.32 11.47
N VAL A 51 -6.49 6.56 10.18
CA VAL A 51 -7.80 6.37 9.55
C VAL A 51 -8.23 4.90 9.58
N LEU A 52 -7.32 3.96 9.33
CA LEU A 52 -7.62 2.52 9.43
C LEU A 52 -7.99 2.07 10.85
N VAL A 53 -7.35 2.64 11.87
CA VAL A 53 -7.64 2.35 13.30
C VAL A 53 -9.03 2.86 13.70
N GLU A 54 -9.52 3.93 13.08
CA GLU A 54 -10.86 4.49 13.34
C GLU A 54 -11.98 3.70 12.64
N GLN A 55 -11.65 2.84 11.66
CA GLN A 55 -12.62 2.04 10.92
C GLN A 55 -12.96 0.72 11.64
N SER A 56 -14.09 0.13 11.26
CA SER A 56 -14.38 -1.26 11.61
C SER A 56 -13.35 -2.19 10.97
N GLU A 57 -13.07 -3.35 11.59
CA GLU A 57 -12.13 -4.34 11.05
C GLU A 57 -12.50 -4.73 9.60
N VAL A 58 -13.79 -4.89 9.32
CA VAL A 58 -14.31 -5.24 7.99
C VAL A 58 -14.04 -4.13 6.98
N ASP A 59 -14.30 -2.87 7.35
CA ASP A 59 -14.07 -1.74 6.46
C ASP A 59 -12.57 -1.46 6.26
N ALA A 60 -11.74 -1.67 7.30
CA ALA A 60 -10.28 -1.54 7.24
C ALA A 60 -9.65 -2.60 6.32
N LEU A 61 -10.08 -3.87 6.43
CA LEU A 61 -9.65 -4.95 5.54
C LEU A 61 -10.05 -4.67 4.10
N PHE A 62 -11.33 -4.33 3.88
CA PHE A 62 -11.84 -4.03 2.54
C PHE A 62 -11.11 -2.84 1.91
N PHE A 63 -10.90 -1.77 2.68
CA PHE A 63 -10.12 -0.61 2.24
C PHE A 63 -8.69 -1.01 1.83
N GLY A 64 -8.02 -1.80 2.68
CA GLY A 64 -6.64 -2.24 2.45
C GLY A 64 -6.51 -3.10 1.19
N GLU A 65 -7.42 -4.05 1.01
CA GLU A 65 -7.45 -4.93 -0.17
C GLU A 65 -7.67 -4.14 -1.47
N VAL A 66 -8.65 -3.24 -1.47
CA VAL A 66 -8.98 -2.40 -2.63
C VAL A 66 -7.80 -1.48 -2.99
N LEU A 67 -7.19 -0.85 -1.98
CA LEU A 67 -6.05 0.05 -2.19
C LEU A 67 -4.83 -0.70 -2.73
N LEU A 68 -4.51 -1.85 -2.15
CA LEU A 68 -3.37 -2.67 -2.55
C LEU A 68 -3.55 -3.22 -3.96
N THR A 69 -4.75 -3.71 -4.29
CA THR A 69 -5.08 -4.23 -5.63
C THR A 69 -4.96 -3.13 -6.68
N THR A 70 -5.55 -1.97 -6.42
CA THR A 70 -5.46 -0.81 -7.34
C THR A 70 -4.01 -0.37 -7.54
N PHE A 71 -3.22 -0.32 -6.45
CA PHE A 71 -1.80 0.00 -6.52
C PHE A 71 -1.01 -1.02 -7.36
N TYR A 72 -1.28 -2.31 -7.18
CA TYR A 72 -0.67 -3.40 -7.94
C TYR A 72 -0.96 -3.28 -9.44
N GLU A 73 -2.20 -3.01 -9.81
CA GLU A 73 -2.63 -2.88 -11.21
C GLU A 73 -1.99 -1.67 -11.89
N LEU A 74 -1.97 -0.52 -11.21
CA LEU A 74 -1.32 0.68 -11.72
C LEU A 74 0.19 0.47 -11.87
N LEU A 75 0.84 -0.17 -10.90
CA LEU A 75 2.26 -0.49 -10.96
C LEU A 75 2.55 -1.48 -12.10
N THR A 76 1.72 -2.52 -12.26
CA THR A 76 1.80 -3.49 -13.36
C THR A 76 1.68 -2.81 -14.72
N THR A 77 0.80 -1.82 -14.84
CA THR A 77 0.64 -1.04 -16.07
C THR A 77 1.86 -0.16 -16.36
N LEU A 78 2.48 0.41 -15.31
CA LEU A 78 3.57 1.36 -15.45
C LEU A 78 4.93 0.69 -15.76
N ILE A 79 5.22 -0.44 -15.10
CA ILE A 79 6.55 -1.08 -15.16
C ILE A 79 6.52 -2.54 -15.63
N GLY A 80 5.33 -3.06 -15.93
CA GLY A 80 5.11 -4.43 -16.39
C GLY A 80 4.92 -5.45 -15.24
N PRO A 81 4.23 -6.56 -15.53
CA PRO A 81 3.87 -7.57 -14.53
C PRO A 81 5.09 -8.29 -13.94
N SER A 82 6.10 -8.59 -14.75
CA SER A 82 7.31 -9.29 -14.29
C SER A 82 8.10 -8.47 -13.27
N LEU A 83 8.25 -7.17 -13.50
CA LEU A 83 8.97 -6.30 -12.58
C LEU A 83 8.15 -6.04 -11.30
N THR A 84 6.84 -5.84 -11.46
CA THR A 84 5.91 -5.65 -10.33
C THR A 84 5.95 -6.83 -9.37
N ALA A 85 5.80 -8.06 -9.88
CA ALA A 85 5.84 -9.28 -9.07
C ALA A 85 7.19 -9.43 -8.33
N ARG A 86 8.31 -9.10 -8.99
CA ARG A 86 9.64 -9.21 -8.39
C ARG A 86 9.87 -8.19 -7.27
N LEU A 87 9.39 -6.95 -7.44
CA LEU A 87 9.51 -5.91 -6.42
C LEU A 87 8.66 -6.21 -5.20
N LEU A 88 7.43 -6.68 -5.40
CA LEU A 88 6.53 -6.99 -4.30
C LEU A 88 6.97 -8.24 -3.54
N ARG A 89 7.55 -9.22 -4.23
CA ARG A 89 8.18 -10.37 -3.57
C ARG A 89 9.22 -9.93 -2.53
N GLY A 90 10.13 -9.03 -2.91
CA GLY A 90 11.15 -8.50 -2.00
C GLY A 90 10.61 -7.63 -0.86
N VAL A 91 9.38 -7.09 -0.98
CA VAL A 91 8.71 -6.37 0.12
C VAL A 91 8.00 -7.35 1.07
N TRP A 92 7.56 -8.51 0.58
CA TRP A 92 6.81 -9.50 1.35
C TRP A 92 7.70 -10.54 2.06
N GLU A 93 8.87 -10.87 1.48
CA GLU A 93 9.84 -11.80 2.07
C GLU A 93 10.30 -11.40 3.48
N PRO A 94 10.64 -10.13 3.79
CA PRO A 94 10.98 -9.71 5.15
C PRO A 94 9.82 -9.83 6.14
N SER A 95 8.57 -9.70 5.67
CA SER A 95 7.37 -9.80 6.51
C SER A 95 7.01 -11.24 6.87
N LEU A 96 7.44 -12.21 6.05
CA LEU A 96 7.30 -13.65 6.31
C LEU A 96 8.49 -14.24 7.09
N SER A 97 9.58 -13.48 7.21
CA SER A 97 10.77 -13.85 7.97
C SER A 97 10.56 -13.57 9.46
N ASP A 98 9.44 -14.02 10.02
CA ASP A 98 9.27 -14.13 11.46
C ASP A 98 10.02 -15.39 11.90
N THR A 99 11.35 -15.30 11.96
CA THR A 99 12.16 -16.37 12.55
C THR A 99 11.79 -16.48 14.02
N PRO A 100 11.31 -17.65 14.49
CA PRO A 100 11.01 -17.83 15.90
C PRO A 100 12.31 -17.61 16.67
N SER A 101 12.24 -16.73 17.68
CA SER A 101 13.34 -16.42 18.58
C SER A 101 13.98 -17.73 19.04
N GLN A 102 15.26 -17.95 18.69
CA GLN A 102 16.02 -19.01 19.33
C GLN A 102 16.13 -18.64 20.80
N GLU A 103 15.29 -19.28 21.62
CA GLU A 103 15.44 -19.39 23.05
C GLU A 103 16.75 -20.13 23.32
N ASN A 104 17.84 -19.38 23.39
CA ASN A 104 19.08 -19.85 24.00
C ASN A 104 19.01 -19.51 25.49
N SER A 105 18.78 -20.53 26.31
CA SER A 105 19.32 -20.62 27.67
C SER A 105 19.33 -22.08 28.13
N PRO A 106 20.26 -22.50 29.01
CA PRO A 106 21.51 -21.87 29.46
C PRO A 106 22.78 -22.67 29.07
#